data_AF-T0RF40-F1
#
_entry.id   AF-T0RF40-F1
#
_cell.length_a   1.000
_cell.length_b   1.000
_cell.length_c   1.000
_cell.angle_alpha   90.00
_cell.angle_beta   90.00
_cell.angle_gamma   90.00
#
_symmetry.space_group_name_H-M   'P 1'
#
loop_
_entity.id
_entity.type
_entity.pdbx_description
1 polymer ?
#
loop_
_entity_poly.entity_id
_entity_poly.type
_entity_poly.pdbx_seq_one_letter_code
_entity_poly.pdbx_strand_id
1 'polypeptide(L)'
;MTWKEHIYAASGSLLCPDQRSLYLTKVTSILVVDAYQRACASSYSVLSFVPSRNHILFAVLLADIDTTTNITSICLCESRGRHHICDAQIRAALAFRPYLPTLPHWRPSLYASIDNLQIEWLQFGMTNETAPIDLFHLPVLDPSDPSFDYFAWLFLYDWALAFMGDTLPQLSQPVDNAQLPTVFALYALQAIRYVTYVMIMLAAVTFVYILLSRGHVEGLNMFEMSRVGGIVWVGRPLVALRSITALCLLSTASIELQTDGVVSYFVTTPVPL
;
A
#
# COMPACT_ATOMS: atom_id res chain seq x y z
N MET A 1 29.78 8.78 12.63
CA MET A 1 28.53 8.09 12.98
C MET A 1 28.43 6.86 12.10
N THR A 2 28.11 5.70 12.65
CA THR A 2 27.99 4.46 11.87
C THR A 2 26.53 4.04 11.71
N TRP A 3 26.23 3.27 10.68
CA TRP A 3 24.87 2.79 10.40
C TRP A 3 24.30 1.94 11.56
N LYS A 4 25.17 1.37 12.39
CA LYS A 4 24.80 0.51 13.54
C LYS A 4 24.48 1.28 14.82
N GLU A 5 24.72 2.58 14.87
CA GLU A 5 24.39 3.39 16.04
C GLU A 5 22.87 3.45 16.27
N HIS A 6 22.48 3.55 17.54
CA HIS A 6 21.09 3.68 17.93
C HIS A 6 20.80 5.15 18.22
N ILE A 7 19.71 5.63 17.64
CA ILE A 7 19.19 6.98 17.87
C ILE A 7 17.70 6.90 18.19
N TYR A 8 17.24 7.87 18.97
CA TYR A 8 15.81 8.12 19.10
C TYR A 8 15.38 8.91 17.88
N ALA A 9 14.97 8.22 16.81
CA ALA A 9 14.53 8.90 15.62
C ALA A 9 13.26 9.73 15.92
N ALA A 10 13.26 10.94 15.38
CA ALA A 10 12.16 11.87 15.40
C ALA A 10 11.48 11.90 14.01
N SER A 11 10.31 12.56 13.93
CA SER A 11 9.55 12.76 12.69
C SER A 11 10.43 13.19 11.50
N GLY A 12 10.10 12.73 10.30
CA GLY A 12 10.85 13.02 9.07
C GLY A 12 10.44 14.29 8.31
N SER A 13 9.48 15.08 8.79
CA SER A 13 9.07 16.32 8.13
C SER A 13 9.55 17.56 8.90
N LEU A 14 10.30 18.42 8.22
CA LEU A 14 10.82 19.69 8.75
C LEU A 14 9.72 20.71 9.09
N LEU A 15 8.52 20.55 8.52
CA LEU A 15 7.39 21.44 8.74
C LEU A 15 6.58 21.09 9.99
N CYS A 16 6.88 19.96 10.64
CA CYS A 16 6.16 19.53 11.83
C CYS A 16 6.77 20.11 13.09
N PRO A 17 5.95 20.49 14.10
CA PRO A 17 6.46 20.87 15.41
C PRO A 17 7.22 19.71 16.04
N ASP A 18 8.05 19.98 17.05
CA ASP A 18 8.83 18.96 17.75
C ASP A 18 7.95 17.80 18.24
N GLN A 19 8.02 16.68 17.52
CA GLN A 19 7.31 15.45 17.86
C GLN A 19 8.23 14.66 18.79
N ARG A 20 7.79 14.42 20.03
CA ARG A 20 8.52 13.55 20.96
C ARG A 20 8.64 12.14 20.35
N SER A 21 9.87 11.67 20.20
CA SER A 21 10.16 10.30 19.78
C SER A 21 9.55 9.30 20.78
N LEU A 22 8.94 8.24 20.27
CA LEU A 22 8.41 7.11 21.06
C LEU A 22 9.19 5.81 20.82
N TYR A 23 10.22 5.82 19.96
CA TYR A 23 10.88 4.59 19.51
C TYR A 23 12.39 4.76 19.36
N LEU A 24 13.16 4.03 20.17
CA LEU A 24 14.60 3.81 19.96
C LEU A 24 14.76 2.96 18.70
N THR A 25 15.47 3.49 17.70
CA THR A 25 15.68 2.81 16.43
C THR A 25 17.17 2.82 16.08
N LYS A 26 17.61 1.88 15.22
CA LYS A 26 18.93 2.00 14.59
C LYS A 26 18.87 3.08 13.53
N VAL A 27 19.99 3.74 13.25
CA VAL A 27 20.11 4.65 12.09
C VAL A 27 19.73 3.93 10.77
N THR A 28 19.99 2.62 10.66
CA THR A 28 19.58 1.80 9.51
C THR A 28 18.07 1.63 9.37
N SER A 29 17.33 1.70 10.48
CA SER A 29 15.88 1.61 10.50
C SER A 29 15.33 3.01 10.25
N ILE A 30 15.49 3.43 9.00
CA ILE A 30 15.16 4.76 8.50
C ILE A 30 13.67 5.02 8.75
N LEU A 31 13.35 6.02 9.57
CA LEU A 31 11.97 6.34 9.92
C LEU A 31 11.51 7.52 9.06
N VAL A 32 10.67 7.20 8.07
CA VAL A 32 10.05 8.14 7.11
C VAL A 32 11.05 9.19 6.64
N VAL A 33 11.85 8.82 5.64
CA VAL A 33 12.52 9.81 4.79
C VAL A 33 11.44 10.76 4.27
N ASP A 34 11.75 12.05 4.29
CA ASP A 34 11.05 13.10 3.54
C ASP A 34 9.51 13.04 3.52
N ALA A 35 8.90 13.09 4.71
CA ALA A 35 7.47 13.37 4.85
C ALA A 35 7.10 14.83 4.54
N TYR A 36 7.81 15.53 3.64
CA TYR A 36 7.50 16.92 3.30
C TYR A 36 6.03 17.08 2.88
N GLN A 37 5.50 16.10 2.13
CA GLN A 37 4.11 16.08 1.67
C GLN A 37 3.13 15.41 2.65
N ARG A 38 3.60 14.80 3.75
CA ARG A 38 2.73 14.14 4.73
C ARG A 38 2.34 15.10 5.84
N ALA A 39 1.09 14.98 6.28
CA ALA A 39 0.63 15.65 7.49
C ALA A 39 1.40 15.14 8.71
N CYS A 40 1.56 16.01 9.70
CA CYS A 40 2.22 15.65 10.96
C CYS A 40 1.41 14.56 11.68
N ALA A 41 2.04 13.41 11.90
CA ALA A 41 1.45 12.26 12.58
C ALA A 41 2.27 11.88 13.81
N SER A 42 1.62 11.31 14.82
CA SER A 42 2.29 10.81 16.03
C SER A 42 2.98 9.46 15.86
N SER A 43 2.74 8.77 14.74
CA SER A 43 3.35 7.48 14.40
C SER A 43 3.83 7.48 12.96
N TYR A 44 5.10 7.13 12.76
CA TYR A 44 5.74 7.02 11.45
C TYR A 44 6.14 5.57 11.18
N SER A 45 5.88 5.10 9.97
CA SER A 45 6.28 3.75 9.53
C SER A 45 7.76 3.72 9.18
N VAL A 46 8.47 2.68 9.61
CA VAL A 46 9.86 2.44 9.18
C VAL A 46 9.87 2.21 7.67
N LEU A 47 10.79 2.87 6.96
CA LEU A 47 11.08 2.57 5.56
C LEU A 47 11.54 1.13 5.51
N SER A 48 10.86 0.31 4.72
CA SER A 48 11.31 -1.04 4.46
C SER A 48 11.39 -1.26 2.97
N PHE A 49 12.54 -1.76 2.54
CA PHE A 49 12.78 -2.08 1.15
C PHE A 49 11.92 -3.30 0.78
N VAL A 50 11.21 -3.22 -0.33
CA VAL A 50 10.51 -4.36 -0.95
C VAL A 50 11.20 -4.66 -2.27
N PRO A 51 12.43 -5.21 -2.24
CA PRO A 51 13.25 -5.29 -3.43
C PRO A 51 12.68 -6.34 -4.40
N SER A 52 12.64 -6.00 -5.69
CA SER A 52 12.33 -6.98 -6.74
C SER A 52 13.52 -7.92 -6.98
N ARG A 53 13.32 -9.00 -7.74
CA ARG A 53 14.40 -9.96 -8.06
C ARG A 53 15.62 -9.27 -8.70
N ASN A 54 15.38 -8.31 -9.57
CA ASN A 54 16.46 -7.56 -10.25
C ASN A 54 17.22 -6.66 -9.27
N HIS A 55 16.53 -6.03 -8.32
CA HIS A 55 17.17 -5.22 -7.28
C HIS A 55 18.13 -6.06 -6.45
N ILE A 56 17.68 -7.23 -6.00
CA ILE A 56 18.48 -8.13 -5.16
C ILE A 56 19.73 -8.59 -5.92
N LEU A 57 19.58 -9.04 -7.18
CA LEU A 57 20.71 -9.49 -7.99
C LEU A 57 21.71 -8.36 -8.27
N PHE A 58 21.21 -7.16 -8.57
CA PHE A 58 22.03 -5.97 -8.78
C PHE A 58 22.81 -5.58 -7.53
N ALA A 59 22.13 -5.51 -6.37
CA ALA A 59 22.77 -5.14 -5.12
C ALA A 59 23.80 -6.18 -4.64
N VAL A 60 23.50 -7.48 -4.76
CA VAL A 60 24.46 -8.55 -4.44
C VAL A 60 25.70 -8.48 -5.33
N LEU A 61 25.52 -8.16 -6.62
CA LEU A 61 26.63 -8.01 -7.55
C LEU A 61 27.49 -6.79 -7.21
N LEU A 62 26.90 -5.60 -7.04
CA LEU A 62 27.67 -4.36 -6.84
C LEU A 62 28.25 -4.19 -5.43
N ALA A 63 27.58 -4.73 -4.41
CA ALA A 63 28.13 -4.85 -3.06
C ALA A 63 29.20 -5.94 -2.95
N ASP A 64 29.49 -6.66 -4.04
CA ASP A 64 30.46 -7.75 -4.11
C ASP A 64 30.29 -8.82 -3.03
N ILE A 65 29.03 -9.21 -2.78
CA ILE A 65 28.69 -10.22 -1.77
C ILE A 65 28.98 -11.60 -2.33
N ASP A 66 29.76 -12.38 -1.60
CA ASP A 66 30.12 -13.76 -1.92
C ASP A 66 29.71 -14.70 -0.76
N THR A 67 29.90 -16.00 -0.95
CA THR A 67 29.64 -17.06 0.02
C THR A 67 30.44 -16.93 1.32
N THR A 68 31.54 -16.17 1.30
CA THR A 68 32.40 -15.89 2.46
C THR A 68 31.94 -14.67 3.26
N THR A 69 31.07 -13.84 2.70
CA THR A 69 30.60 -12.60 3.32
C THR A 69 29.62 -12.92 4.47
N ASN A 70 29.71 -12.18 5.58
CA ASN A 70 28.83 -12.37 6.73
C ASN A 70 27.42 -11.77 6.47
N ILE A 71 26.55 -12.56 5.85
CA ILE A 71 25.16 -12.19 5.51
C ILE A 71 24.38 -11.72 6.75
N THR A 72 24.62 -12.33 7.92
CA THR A 72 23.92 -11.96 9.16
C THR A 72 24.22 -10.51 9.54
N SER A 73 25.47 -10.06 9.38
CA SER A 73 25.85 -8.68 9.69
C SER A 73 25.17 -7.64 8.79
N ILE A 74 24.93 -8.00 7.52
CA ILE A 74 24.19 -7.17 6.56
C ILE A 74 22.72 -7.14 6.97
N CYS A 75 22.10 -8.29 7.17
CA CYS A 75 20.68 -8.35 7.49
C CYS A 75 20.32 -7.73 8.84
N LEU A 76 21.28 -7.52 9.76
CA LEU A 76 21.08 -6.76 11.01
C LEU A 76 20.68 -5.29 10.79
N CYS A 77 20.89 -4.76 9.59
CA CYS A 77 20.46 -3.41 9.19
C CYS A 77 18.97 -3.35 8.84
N GLU A 78 18.32 -4.49 8.54
CA GLU A 78 16.89 -4.57 8.24
C GLU A 78 16.03 -4.64 9.53
N SER A 79 14.73 -4.37 9.40
CA SER A 79 13.79 -4.48 10.53
C SER A 79 13.81 -5.86 11.19
N ARG A 80 13.63 -5.88 12.53
CA ARG A 80 13.82 -7.11 13.33
C ARG A 80 12.98 -8.30 12.87
N GLY A 81 11.76 -8.04 12.41
CA GLY A 81 10.86 -9.07 11.89
C GLY A 81 11.26 -9.64 10.51
N ARG A 82 12.16 -8.98 9.77
CA ARG A 82 12.49 -9.30 8.38
C ARG A 82 13.90 -9.85 8.16
N HIS A 83 14.71 -10.00 9.21
CA HIS A 83 16.05 -10.62 9.12
C HIS A 83 16.08 -11.94 8.34
N HIS A 84 15.10 -12.83 8.61
CA HIS A 84 15.02 -14.13 7.96
C HIS A 84 14.71 -14.03 6.45
N ILE A 85 13.94 -13.02 6.04
CA ILE A 85 13.61 -12.76 4.63
C ILE A 85 14.86 -12.22 3.92
N CYS A 86 15.56 -11.27 4.54
CA CYS A 86 16.82 -10.73 4.01
C CYS A 86 17.85 -11.86 3.80
N ASP A 87 18.06 -12.71 4.81
CA ASP A 87 19.01 -13.81 4.72
C ASP A 87 18.63 -14.80 3.61
N ALA A 88 17.35 -15.17 3.52
CA ALA A 88 16.86 -16.04 2.45
C ALA A 88 17.02 -15.42 1.04
N GLN A 89 16.76 -14.10 0.89
CA GLN A 89 16.88 -13.39 -0.38
C GLN A 89 18.33 -13.31 -0.85
N ILE A 90 19.26 -12.95 0.03
CA ILE A 90 20.69 -12.86 -0.32
C ILE A 90 21.22 -14.26 -0.66
N ARG A 91 20.89 -15.29 0.13
CA ARG A 91 21.29 -16.68 -0.18
C ARG A 91 20.72 -17.18 -1.51
N ALA A 92 19.47 -16.86 -1.81
CA ALA A 92 18.87 -17.20 -3.09
C ALA A 92 19.59 -16.50 -4.25
N ALA A 93 19.95 -15.22 -4.11
CA ALA A 93 20.71 -14.50 -5.12
C ALA A 93 22.14 -15.03 -5.30
N LEU A 94 22.80 -15.48 -4.22
CA LEU A 94 24.11 -16.13 -4.29
C LEU A 94 24.07 -17.43 -5.10
N ALA A 95 22.97 -18.18 -5.07
CA ALA A 95 22.81 -19.35 -5.92
C ALA A 95 22.81 -19.01 -7.43
N PHE A 96 22.45 -17.77 -7.78
CA PHE A 96 22.49 -17.26 -9.16
C PHE A 96 23.79 -16.53 -9.51
N ARG A 97 24.68 -16.26 -8.55
CA ARG A 97 25.96 -15.58 -8.76
C ARG A 97 26.81 -16.18 -9.90
N PRO A 98 26.89 -17.51 -10.10
CA PRO A 98 27.67 -18.10 -11.20
C PRO A 98 27.14 -17.76 -12.60
N TYR A 99 25.86 -17.38 -12.71
CA TYR A 99 25.21 -17.02 -13.97
C TYR A 99 25.21 -15.51 -14.22
N LEU A 100 25.61 -14.71 -13.23
CA LEU A 100 25.75 -13.27 -13.38
C LEU A 100 27.07 -12.94 -14.08
N PRO A 101 27.13 -11.81 -14.81
CA PRO A 101 28.39 -11.33 -15.34
C PRO A 101 29.38 -11.07 -14.21
N THR A 102 30.67 -11.22 -14.51
CA THR A 102 31.73 -10.83 -13.59
C THR A 102 31.58 -9.37 -13.20
N LEU A 103 32.05 -9.04 -12.00
CA LEU A 103 32.05 -7.68 -11.46
C LEU A 103 32.55 -6.69 -12.54
N PRO A 104 31.77 -5.65 -12.89
CA PRO A 104 32.15 -4.78 -13.98
C PRO A 104 33.44 -4.03 -13.68
N HIS A 105 34.34 -3.93 -14.67
CA HIS A 105 35.61 -3.20 -14.53
C HIS A 105 35.40 -1.70 -14.23
N TRP A 106 34.24 -1.15 -14.61
CA TRP A 106 33.86 0.24 -14.33
C TRP A 106 33.35 0.46 -12.90
N ARG A 107 33.12 -0.59 -12.10
CA ARG A 107 32.57 -0.45 -10.74
C ARG A 107 33.40 0.48 -9.84
N PRO A 108 34.75 0.41 -9.81
CA PRO A 108 35.54 1.32 -8.98
C PRO A 108 35.36 2.79 -9.37
N SER A 109 35.29 3.07 -10.69
CA SER A 109 35.03 4.40 -11.22
C SER A 109 33.62 4.88 -10.89
N LEU A 110 32.62 4.00 -10.93
CA LEU A 110 31.26 4.32 -10.49
C LEU A 110 31.23 4.65 -8.99
N TYR A 111 31.85 3.82 -8.16
CA TYR A 111 31.91 4.04 -6.71
C TYR A 111 32.55 5.40 -6.39
N ALA A 112 33.67 5.73 -7.03
CA ALA A 112 34.33 7.01 -6.86
C ALA A 112 33.49 8.21 -7.38
N SER A 113 32.69 8.00 -8.43
CA SER A 113 31.78 9.03 -8.95
C SER A 113 30.61 9.29 -7.99
N ILE A 114 30.05 8.23 -7.38
CA ILE A 114 28.98 8.34 -6.38
C ILE A 114 29.50 8.99 -5.10
N ASP A 115 30.71 8.62 -4.66
CA ASP A 115 31.39 9.22 -3.52
C ASP A 115 31.60 10.74 -3.73
N ASN A 116 32.02 11.15 -4.93
CA ASN A 116 32.16 12.56 -5.30
C ASN A 116 30.82 13.32 -5.38
N LEU A 117 29.70 12.62 -5.56
CA LEU A 117 28.36 13.22 -5.52
C LEU A 117 27.93 13.57 -4.08
N GLN A 118 28.62 13.03 -3.06
CA GLN A 118 28.33 13.23 -1.64
C GLN A 118 26.86 12.95 -1.30
N ILE A 119 26.34 11.79 -1.76
CA ILE A 119 24.97 11.37 -1.45
C ILE A 119 24.90 10.98 0.03
N GLU A 120 24.19 11.79 0.81
CA GLU A 120 23.99 11.59 2.24
C GLU A 120 22.54 11.29 2.57
N TRP A 121 22.38 10.50 3.62
CA TRP A 121 21.11 10.18 4.26
C TRP A 121 20.90 11.05 5.48
N LEU A 122 19.69 11.58 5.58
CA LEU A 122 19.30 12.56 6.59
C LEU A 122 18.20 11.97 7.47
N GLN A 123 18.41 11.99 8.78
CA GLN A 123 17.42 11.55 9.77
C GLN A 123 17.43 12.49 10.96
N PHE A 124 16.28 13.04 11.32
CA PHE A 124 16.11 13.74 12.59
C PHE A 124 16.11 12.74 13.73
N GLY A 125 16.81 13.04 14.81
CA GLY A 125 16.77 12.23 16.00
C GLY A 125 17.44 12.87 17.21
N MET A 126 17.49 12.12 18.29
CA MET A 126 18.16 12.50 19.52
C MET A 126 19.13 11.38 19.94
N THR A 127 20.26 11.75 20.52
CA THR A 127 21.21 10.76 21.09
C THR A 127 20.65 10.12 22.36
N ASN A 128 19.87 10.87 23.15
CA ASN A 128 19.19 10.44 24.36
C ASN A 128 17.79 11.07 24.43
N GLU A 129 16.88 10.51 25.23
CA GLU A 129 15.49 11.02 25.37
C GLU A 129 15.38 12.48 25.83
N THR A 130 16.44 12.99 26.47
CA THR A 130 16.52 14.37 26.99
C THR A 130 17.39 15.29 26.15
N ALA A 131 18.05 14.76 25.11
CA ALA A 131 18.89 15.55 24.23
C ALA A 131 18.02 16.37 23.25
N PRO A 132 18.52 17.53 22.78
CA PRO A 132 17.84 18.25 21.71
C PRO A 132 17.76 17.38 20.43
N ILE A 133 16.75 17.66 19.59
CA ILE A 133 16.69 17.07 18.25
C ILE A 133 17.85 17.62 17.44
N ASP A 134 18.62 16.72 16.85
CA ASP A 134 19.69 17.04 15.92
C ASP A 134 19.42 16.35 14.57
N LEU A 135 20.07 16.87 13.53
CA LEU A 135 20.03 16.28 12.20
C LEU A 135 21.24 15.36 12.05
N PHE A 136 20.98 14.08 11.79
CA PHE A 136 22.04 13.10 11.54
C PHE A 136 22.22 12.91 10.04
N HIS A 137 23.48 12.96 9.62
CA HIS A 137 23.93 12.85 8.24
C HIS A 137 24.85 11.63 8.14
N LEU A 138 24.53 10.68 7.27
CA LEU A 138 25.41 9.54 6.97
C LEU A 138 25.57 9.38 5.47
N PRO A 139 26.79 9.19 4.95
CA PRO A 139 26.98 8.87 3.55
C PRO A 139 26.28 7.54 3.22
N VAL A 140 25.56 7.51 2.10
CA VAL A 140 24.81 6.32 1.66
C VAL A 140 25.75 5.14 1.41
N LEU A 141 26.91 5.39 0.81
CA LEU A 141 28.01 4.44 0.67
C LEU A 141 29.16 4.92 1.56
N ASP A 142 29.43 4.21 2.66
CA ASP A 142 30.53 4.53 3.57
C ASP A 142 31.65 3.48 3.43
N PRO A 143 32.84 3.86 2.91
CA PRO A 143 34.00 2.96 2.87
C PRO A 143 34.41 2.40 4.23
N SER A 144 34.04 3.08 5.32
CA SER A 144 34.36 2.71 6.70
C SER A 144 33.39 1.69 7.31
N ASP A 145 32.15 1.59 6.79
CA ASP A 145 31.12 0.67 7.27
C ASP A 145 30.38 -0.01 6.10
N PRO A 146 30.99 -1.04 5.46
CA PRO A 146 30.41 -1.71 4.29
C PRO A 146 29.19 -2.58 4.62
N SER A 147 28.73 -2.58 5.88
CA SER A 147 27.57 -3.40 6.27
C SER A 147 26.25 -2.92 5.67
N PHE A 148 26.17 -1.64 5.30
CA PHE A 148 24.99 -1.06 4.66
C PHE A 148 25.05 -1.05 3.13
N ASP A 149 26.20 -1.38 2.51
CA ASP A 149 26.40 -1.30 1.06
C ASP A 149 25.33 -2.03 0.26
N TYR A 150 24.89 -3.20 0.71
CA TYR A 150 23.79 -3.93 0.09
C TYR A 150 22.52 -3.09 -0.03
N PHE A 151 22.09 -2.46 1.07
CA PHE A 151 20.89 -1.62 1.10
C PHE A 151 21.11 -0.31 0.35
N ALA A 152 22.32 0.25 0.41
CA ALA A 152 22.70 1.41 -0.38
C ALA A 152 22.54 1.15 -1.89
N TRP A 153 22.98 -0.02 -2.38
CA TRP A 153 22.80 -0.39 -3.79
C TRP A 153 21.35 -0.66 -4.18
N LEU A 154 20.52 -1.19 -3.26
CA LEU A 154 19.07 -1.28 -3.48
C LEU A 154 18.46 0.10 -3.68
N PHE A 155 18.81 1.05 -2.82
CA PHE A 155 18.35 2.43 -2.92
C PHE A 155 18.84 3.13 -4.19
N LEU A 156 20.13 3.00 -4.52
CA LEU A 156 20.72 3.62 -5.70
C LEU A 156 20.13 3.08 -7.00
N TYR A 157 19.67 1.83 -7.03
CA TYR A 157 18.95 1.28 -8.17
C TYR A 157 17.62 1.99 -8.40
N ASP A 158 16.81 2.13 -7.35
CA ASP A 158 15.54 2.87 -7.42
C ASP A 158 15.76 4.35 -7.74
N TRP A 159 16.77 4.96 -7.13
CA TRP A 159 17.16 6.34 -7.39
C TRP A 159 17.55 6.56 -8.86
N ALA A 160 18.38 5.69 -9.43
CA ALA A 160 18.76 5.77 -10.83
C ALA A 160 17.56 5.61 -11.78
N LEU A 161 16.62 4.71 -11.47
CA LEU A 161 15.38 4.55 -12.22
C LEU A 161 14.50 5.81 -12.16
N ALA A 162 14.39 6.43 -10.98
CA ALA A 162 13.68 7.70 -10.80
C ALA A 162 14.24 8.79 -11.71
N PHE A 163 15.58 8.89 -11.79
CA PHE A 163 16.27 9.87 -12.62
C PHE A 163 16.14 9.59 -14.12
N MET A 164 16.09 8.32 -14.52
CA MET A 164 15.94 7.91 -15.92
C MET A 164 14.51 8.06 -16.45
N GLY A 165 13.53 8.35 -15.58
CA GLY A 165 12.16 8.64 -15.98
C GLY A 165 11.30 7.40 -16.25
N ASP A 166 11.84 6.20 -16.06
CA ASP A 166 11.02 5.00 -15.96
C ASP A 166 10.25 5.10 -14.64
N THR A 167 8.92 5.18 -14.76
CA THR A 167 8.00 5.36 -13.63
C THR A 167 8.32 4.37 -12.52
N LEU A 168 8.97 4.83 -11.45
CA LEU A 168 9.01 4.08 -10.20
C LEU A 168 7.56 3.69 -9.88
N PRO A 169 7.25 2.42 -9.57
CA PRO A 169 5.97 2.09 -8.98
C PRO A 169 5.93 2.88 -7.68
N GLN A 170 5.16 3.96 -7.70
CA GLN A 170 5.07 4.97 -6.66
C GLN A 170 4.93 4.27 -5.30
N LEU A 171 6.01 4.26 -4.51
CA LEU A 171 6.11 3.47 -3.26
C LEU A 171 5.14 3.95 -2.17
N SER A 172 4.38 5.00 -2.44
CA SER A 172 3.13 5.30 -1.78
C SER A 172 2.23 5.99 -2.79
N GLN A 173 1.32 5.25 -3.42
CA GLN A 173 0.04 5.88 -3.74
C GLN A 173 -0.57 6.25 -2.38
N PRO A 174 -0.70 7.55 -2.03
CA PRO A 174 -1.72 7.89 -1.04
C PRO A 174 -3.00 7.27 -1.59
N VAL A 175 -3.68 6.45 -0.77
CA VAL A 175 -5.03 6.03 -1.11
C VAL A 175 -5.78 7.32 -1.36
N ASP A 176 -6.11 7.59 -2.62
CA ASP A 176 -6.82 8.79 -2.97
C ASP A 176 -8.16 8.69 -2.25
N ASN A 177 -8.35 9.51 -1.23
CA ASN A 177 -9.57 9.49 -0.43
C ASN A 177 -10.79 9.86 -1.30
N ALA A 178 -10.57 10.44 -2.49
CA ALA A 178 -11.61 10.65 -3.50
C ALA A 178 -11.96 9.37 -4.29
N GLN A 179 -11.09 8.36 -4.32
CA GLN A 179 -11.37 7.04 -4.90
C GLN A 179 -12.03 6.06 -3.92
N LEU A 180 -11.97 6.35 -2.62
CA LEU A 180 -12.62 5.53 -1.60
C LEU A 180 -14.15 5.39 -1.84
N PRO A 181 -14.90 6.48 -2.10
CA PRO A 181 -16.33 6.41 -2.38
C PRO A 181 -16.67 5.62 -3.65
N THR A 182 -15.86 5.74 -4.71
CA THR A 182 -16.10 5.03 -5.98
C THR A 182 -15.83 3.54 -5.85
N VAL A 183 -14.77 3.15 -5.14
CA VAL A 183 -14.48 1.74 -4.84
C VAL A 183 -15.60 1.13 -3.99
N PHE A 184 -16.08 1.82 -2.94
CA PHE A 184 -17.22 1.36 -2.16
C PHE A 184 -18.52 1.25 -2.98
N ALA A 185 -18.78 2.19 -3.88
CA ALA A 185 -19.95 2.15 -4.77
C ALA A 185 -19.91 0.94 -5.72
N LEU A 186 -18.74 0.59 -6.26
CA LEU A 186 -18.57 -0.59 -7.13
C LEU A 186 -18.83 -1.90 -6.36
N TYR A 187 -18.30 -2.02 -5.14
CA TYR A 187 -18.57 -3.18 -4.28
C TYR A 187 -20.06 -3.27 -3.90
N ALA A 188 -20.71 -2.16 -3.58
CA ALA A 188 -22.14 -2.11 -3.30
C ALA A 188 -22.98 -2.52 -4.52
N LEU A 189 -22.62 -2.06 -5.72
CA LEU A 189 -23.28 -2.45 -6.96
C LEU A 189 -23.15 -3.95 -7.23
N GLN A 190 -21.97 -4.51 -7.02
CA GLN A 190 -21.74 -5.95 -7.20
C GLN A 190 -22.54 -6.78 -6.19
N ALA A 191 -22.66 -6.31 -4.94
CA ALA A 191 -23.50 -6.94 -3.92
C ALA A 191 -24.99 -6.90 -4.31
N ILE A 192 -25.50 -5.76 -4.80
CA ILE A 192 -26.89 -5.64 -5.27
C ILE A 192 -27.16 -6.59 -6.46
N ARG A 193 -26.22 -6.68 -7.42
CA ARG A 193 -26.32 -7.58 -8.57
C ARG A 193 -26.43 -9.03 -8.12
N TYR A 194 -25.57 -9.46 -7.21
CA TYR A 194 -25.61 -10.80 -6.63
C TYR A 194 -26.97 -11.12 -6.00
N VAL A 195 -27.48 -10.23 -5.15
CA VAL A 195 -28.80 -10.39 -4.50
C VAL A 195 -29.93 -10.51 -5.54
N THR A 196 -29.87 -9.69 -6.59
CA THR A 196 -30.90 -9.70 -7.64
C THR A 196 -30.88 -11.01 -8.43
N TYR A 197 -29.71 -11.55 -8.77
CA TYR A 197 -29.61 -12.86 -9.42
C TYR A 197 -30.17 -14.00 -8.56
N VAL A 198 -29.86 -14.00 -7.26
CA VAL A 198 -30.38 -15.02 -6.34
C VAL A 198 -31.91 -14.95 -6.24
N MET A 199 -32.49 -13.76 -6.16
CA MET A 199 -33.95 -13.58 -6.14
C MET A 199 -34.62 -14.03 -7.44
N ILE A 200 -34.01 -13.76 -8.60
CA ILE A 200 -34.51 -14.24 -9.90
C ILE A 200 -34.48 -15.77 -9.96
N MET A 201 -33.39 -16.39 -9.50
CA MET A 201 -33.27 -17.86 -9.47
C MET A 201 -34.32 -18.50 -8.55
N LEU A 202 -34.54 -17.94 -7.37
CA LEU A 202 -35.60 -18.38 -6.45
C LEU A 202 -36.98 -18.25 -7.09
N ALA A 203 -37.28 -17.13 -7.76
CA ALA A 203 -38.54 -16.92 -8.46
C ALA A 203 -38.74 -17.91 -9.63
N ALA A 204 -37.67 -18.23 -10.36
CA ALA A 204 -37.73 -19.22 -11.43
C ALA A 204 -38.02 -20.63 -10.89
N VAL A 205 -37.37 -21.03 -9.80
CA VAL A 205 -37.60 -22.33 -9.15
C VAL A 205 -39.03 -22.45 -8.61
N THR A 206 -39.55 -21.40 -7.96
CA THR A 206 -40.94 -21.41 -7.48
C THR A 206 -41.94 -21.44 -8.63
N PHE A 207 -41.68 -20.72 -9.72
CA PHE A 207 -42.51 -20.76 -10.93
C PHE A 207 -42.57 -22.18 -11.54
N VAL A 208 -41.41 -22.84 -11.68
CA VAL A 208 -41.35 -24.23 -12.16
C VAL A 208 -42.11 -25.16 -11.23
N TYR A 209 -41.98 -24.99 -9.91
CA TYR A 209 -42.72 -25.79 -8.93
C TYR A 209 -44.24 -25.64 -9.07
N ILE A 210 -44.74 -24.41 -9.28
CA ILE A 210 -46.18 -24.14 -9.49
C ILE A 210 -46.72 -24.79 -10.78
N LEU A 211 -45.91 -24.78 -11.84
CA LEU A 211 -46.25 -25.46 -13.09
C LEU A 211 -46.34 -26.98 -12.89
N LEU A 212 -45.37 -27.56 -12.17
CA LEU A 212 -45.38 -28.99 -11.82
C LEU A 212 -46.56 -29.37 -10.93
N SER A 213 -46.99 -28.48 -10.02
CA SER A 213 -48.14 -28.68 -9.15
C SER A 213 -49.49 -28.33 -9.81
N ARG A 214 -49.52 -28.07 -11.13
CA ARG A 214 -50.74 -27.74 -11.91
C ARG A 214 -51.57 -26.61 -11.29
N GLY A 215 -50.92 -25.59 -10.71
CA GLY A 215 -51.59 -24.41 -10.16
C GLY A 215 -52.39 -24.63 -8.87
N HIS A 216 -52.28 -25.79 -8.19
CA HIS A 216 -52.91 -26.01 -6.88
C HIS A 216 -52.08 -25.39 -5.74
N VAL A 217 -51.83 -24.08 -5.81
CA VAL A 217 -51.08 -23.33 -4.79
C VAL A 217 -51.84 -22.06 -4.45
N GLU A 218 -52.05 -21.79 -3.16
CA GLU A 218 -52.61 -20.52 -2.72
C GLU A 218 -51.64 -19.37 -3.02
N GLY A 219 -52.05 -18.44 -3.89
CA GLY A 219 -51.22 -17.30 -4.32
C GLY A 219 -50.80 -16.36 -3.18
N LEU A 220 -51.56 -16.33 -2.07
CA LEU A 220 -51.21 -15.56 -0.87
C LEU A 220 -49.92 -16.06 -0.21
N ASN A 221 -49.63 -17.36 -0.29
CA ASN A 221 -48.40 -17.94 0.23
C ASN A 221 -47.17 -17.57 -0.61
N MET A 222 -47.40 -17.18 -1.88
CA MET A 222 -46.35 -16.78 -2.81
C MET A 222 -45.80 -15.37 -2.51
N PHE A 223 -46.63 -14.46 -1.98
CA PHE A 223 -46.18 -13.13 -1.55
C PHE A 223 -45.30 -13.17 -0.30
N GLU A 224 -45.55 -14.13 0.60
CA GLU A 224 -44.74 -14.35 1.81
C GLU A 224 -43.37 -15.00 1.49
N MET A 225 -43.26 -15.70 0.36
CA MET A 225 -42.00 -16.29 -0.13
C MET A 225 -40.92 -15.22 -0.37
N SER A 226 -41.29 -14.06 -0.90
CA SER A 226 -40.36 -12.91 -1.12
C SER A 226 -39.79 -12.38 0.20
N ARG A 227 -40.56 -12.45 1.29
CA ARG A 227 -40.18 -11.90 2.60
C ARG A 227 -39.37 -12.91 3.42
N VAL A 228 -39.80 -14.17 3.43
CA VAL A 228 -39.17 -15.24 4.22
C VAL A 228 -37.99 -15.87 3.46
N GLY A 229 -38.13 -16.12 2.16
CA GLY A 229 -37.08 -16.69 1.32
C GLY A 229 -35.88 -15.74 1.18
N GLY A 230 -36.13 -14.44 1.01
CA GLY A 230 -35.08 -13.42 0.96
C GLY A 230 -34.30 -13.30 2.28
N ILE A 231 -34.99 -13.32 3.43
CA ILE A 231 -34.35 -13.21 4.75
C ILE A 231 -33.52 -14.46 5.11
N VAL A 232 -33.98 -15.65 4.73
CA VAL A 232 -33.34 -16.92 5.10
C VAL A 232 -32.18 -17.26 4.16
N TRP A 233 -32.32 -17.04 2.84
CA TRP A 233 -31.30 -17.45 1.85
C TRP A 233 -30.28 -16.37 1.52
N VAL A 234 -30.66 -15.09 1.61
CA VAL A 234 -29.76 -13.95 1.31
C VAL A 234 -29.15 -13.39 2.60
N GLY A 235 -29.81 -13.57 3.74
CA GLY A 235 -29.38 -13.05 5.04
C GLY A 235 -29.80 -11.59 5.28
N ARG A 236 -30.07 -11.27 6.56
CA ARG A 236 -30.50 -9.93 7.03
C ARG A 236 -29.62 -8.73 6.58
N PRO A 237 -28.28 -8.86 6.44
CA PRO A 237 -27.43 -7.73 6.05
C PRO A 237 -27.61 -7.27 4.58
N LEU A 238 -27.90 -8.20 3.67
CA LEU A 238 -27.95 -7.92 2.22
C LEU A 238 -29.27 -7.25 1.80
N VAL A 239 -30.36 -7.53 2.52
CA VAL A 239 -31.63 -6.79 2.36
C VAL A 239 -31.50 -5.36 2.87
N ALA A 240 -30.82 -5.16 4.00
CA ALA A 240 -30.52 -3.82 4.52
C ALA A 240 -29.65 -3.01 3.56
N LEU A 241 -28.66 -3.64 2.91
CA LEU A 241 -27.82 -2.99 1.89
C LEU A 241 -28.66 -2.48 0.71
N ARG A 242 -29.64 -3.26 0.23
CA ARG A 242 -30.56 -2.84 -0.84
C ARG A 242 -31.38 -1.61 -0.42
N SER A 243 -31.91 -1.59 0.80
CA SER A 243 -32.66 -0.44 1.32
C SER A 243 -31.78 0.80 1.53
N ILE A 244 -30.56 0.62 2.03
CA ILE A 244 -29.60 1.72 2.24
C ILE A 244 -29.17 2.30 0.89
N THR A 245 -28.85 1.47 -0.11
CA THR A 245 -28.52 1.96 -1.45
C THR A 245 -29.69 2.69 -2.11
N ALA A 246 -30.93 2.23 -1.90
CA ALA A 246 -32.12 2.94 -2.36
C ALA A 246 -32.30 4.29 -1.65
N LEU A 247 -32.06 4.35 -0.34
CA LEU A 247 -32.10 5.60 0.44
C LEU A 247 -30.98 6.56 0.03
N CYS A 248 -29.77 6.05 -0.23
CA CYS A 248 -28.66 6.86 -0.74
C CYS A 248 -28.97 7.41 -2.13
N LEU A 249 -29.46 6.58 -3.05
CA LEU A 249 -29.88 7.04 -4.38
C LEU A 249 -31.01 8.08 -4.29
N LEU A 250 -31.98 7.89 -3.40
CA LEU A 250 -33.05 8.87 -3.17
C LEU A 250 -32.53 10.17 -2.55
N SER A 251 -31.55 10.08 -1.65
CA SER A 251 -30.92 11.24 -1.01
C SER A 251 -29.97 12.00 -1.94
N THR A 252 -29.42 11.34 -2.97
CA THR A 252 -28.47 11.94 -3.92
C THR A 252 -29.13 12.35 -5.24
N ALA A 253 -30.36 11.92 -5.51
CA ALA A 253 -31.11 12.35 -6.69
C ALA A 253 -31.67 13.78 -6.46
N SER A 254 -31.03 14.78 -7.05
CA SER A 254 -31.60 16.11 -7.25
C SER A 254 -32.67 16.02 -8.34
N ILE A 255 -33.91 15.77 -7.90
CA ILE A 255 -35.08 15.72 -8.78
C ILE A 255 -35.78 17.07 -8.69
N GLU A 256 -35.76 17.83 -9.78
CA GLU A 256 -36.56 19.05 -9.91
C GLU A 256 -37.88 18.74 -10.63
N LEU A 257 -38.98 19.25 -10.08
CA LEU A 257 -40.30 19.15 -10.71
C LEU A 257 -40.46 20.30 -11.70
N GLN A 258 -40.45 19.99 -12.99
CA GLN A 258 -40.75 20.95 -14.05
C GLN A 258 -42.18 20.76 -14.55
N THR A 259 -42.83 21.86 -14.93
CA THR A 259 -44.23 21.84 -15.40
C THR A 259 -44.34 22.56 -16.72
N ASP A 260 -44.84 21.87 -17.75
CA ASP A 260 -45.07 22.42 -19.09
C ASP A 260 -46.55 22.80 -19.28
N GLY A 261 -47.08 23.57 -18.32
CA GLY A 261 -48.45 24.11 -18.30
C GLY A 261 -49.63 23.12 -18.21
N VAL A 262 -49.46 21.87 -18.65
CA VAL A 262 -50.51 20.84 -18.74
C VAL A 262 -50.13 19.58 -17.95
N VAL A 263 -48.84 19.25 -17.87
CA VAL A 263 -48.34 18.08 -17.13
C VAL A 263 -47.08 18.47 -16.36
N SER A 264 -47.02 18.05 -15.10
CA SER A 264 -45.81 18.12 -14.28
C SER A 264 -45.02 16.82 -14.40
N TYR A 265 -43.72 16.92 -14.63
CA TYR A 265 -42.82 15.77 -14.71
C TYR A 265 -41.51 16.05 -14.00
N PHE A 266 -40.85 14.97 -13.56
CA PHE A 266 -39.61 15.03 -12.82
C PHE A 266 -38.42 14.97 -13.76
N VAL A 267 -37.44 15.86 -13.58
CA VAL A 267 -36.19 15.88 -14.34
C VAL A 267 -35.01 15.72 -13.38
N THR A 268 -34.09 14.81 -13.70
CA THR A 268 -32.84 14.64 -12.97
C THR A 268 -31.84 15.71 -13.42
N THR A 269 -31.44 16.62 -12.53
CA THR A 269 -30.38 17.58 -12.83
C THR A 269 -29.02 16.98 -12.45
N PRO A 270 -28.06 16.83 -13.39
CA PRO A 270 -26.71 16.41 -13.02
C PRO A 270 -26.07 17.53 -12.18
N VAL A 271 -25.65 17.19 -10.96
CA VAL A 271 -24.84 18.10 -10.13
C VAL A 271 -23.50 18.31 -10.87
N PRO A 272 -23.12 19.56 -11.21
CA PRO A 272 -21.85 19.81 -11.85
C PRO A 272 -20.71 19.40 -10.90
N LEU A 273 -19.74 18.67 -11.45
CA LEU A 273 -18.51 18.26 -10.77
C LEU A 273 -17.74 19.47 -10.23
#